data_AF-A0A674G9L1-F1
#
_entry.id   AF-A0A674G9L1-F1
#
_cell.length_a   1.000
_cell.length_b   1.000
_cell.length_c   1.000
_cell.angle_alpha   90.00
_cell.angle_beta   90.00
_cell.angle_gamma   90.00
#
_symmetry.space_group_name_H-M   'P 1'
#
loop_
_entity.id
_entity.type
_entity.pdbx_description
1 polymer ?
#
loop_
_entity_poly.entity_id
_entity_poly.type
_entity_poly.pdbx_seq_one_letter_code
_entity_poly.pdbx_strand_id
1 'polypeptide(L)'
;LSKMWGNRIQLLKFYIQLKLFVWKSNNAMTQKLKEMQEFFGLEVTGKLDSGTLDLVQKHRCGVPDVAGFSTFAGEPKWTKHVLTYRIVNYTPDLRPADVNTAIEKALHVWSRVTPLRFIKKDRGDADIMISFAARGHDDFIPFDGPGGSLAHAYAPGKDFGGDAHFDEDETWTKSTEGTNLFYVAAHEFGHSLGLSHSKDPNALMYPVYRKFDPSVLLLHQDDITGIQYLYGNSKFFINFCL
;
A
#
# COMPACT_ATOMS: atom_id res chain seq x y z
N LEU A 1 -27.56 -15.63 0.85
CA LEU A 1 -27.26 -15.44 -0.59
C LEU A 1 -27.41 -13.98 -1.05
N SER A 2 -28.50 -13.22 -0.77
CA SER A 2 -28.59 -11.82 -1.21
C SER A 2 -27.73 -10.81 -0.42
N LYS A 3 -27.44 -11.05 0.87
CA LYS A 3 -26.54 -10.20 1.68
C LYS A 3 -25.07 -10.27 1.23
N MET A 4 -24.60 -11.42 0.72
CA MET A 4 -23.24 -11.60 0.20
C MET A 4 -22.99 -10.82 -1.10
N TRP A 5 -24.03 -10.63 -1.93
CA TRP A 5 -23.92 -9.85 -3.16
C TRP A 5 -23.93 -8.34 -2.91
N GLY A 6 -24.64 -7.88 -1.87
CA GLY A 6 -24.65 -6.47 -1.46
C GLY A 6 -23.28 -5.94 -1.06
N ASN A 7 -22.53 -6.70 -0.23
CA ASN A 7 -21.18 -6.31 0.21
C ASN A 7 -20.18 -6.29 -0.97
N ARG A 8 -20.27 -7.26 -1.90
CA ARG A 8 -19.41 -7.35 -3.08
C ARG A 8 -19.54 -6.16 -4.04
N ILE A 9 -20.74 -5.58 -4.13
CA ILE A 9 -21.00 -4.37 -4.94
C ILE A 9 -20.48 -3.10 -4.24
N GLN A 10 -20.49 -3.06 -2.91
CA GLN A 10 -19.89 -1.96 -2.15
C GLN A 10 -18.37 -1.93 -2.27
N LEU A 11 -17.72 -3.09 -2.13
CA LEU A 11 -16.29 -3.30 -2.39
C LEU A 11 -15.89 -2.78 -3.78
N LEU A 12 -16.66 -3.10 -4.83
CA LEU A 12 -16.38 -2.65 -6.20
C LEU A 12 -16.54 -1.14 -6.42
N LYS A 13 -17.50 -0.49 -5.72
CA LYS A 13 -17.67 0.97 -5.78
C LYS A 13 -16.49 1.69 -5.15
N PHE A 14 -15.89 1.08 -4.13
CA PHE A 14 -14.70 1.59 -3.47
C PHE A 14 -13.45 1.44 -4.34
N TYR A 15 -13.29 0.26 -4.95
CA TYR A 15 -12.18 -0.16 -5.84
C TYR A 15 -11.92 0.76 -7.06
N ILE A 16 -12.89 1.60 -7.45
CA ILE A 16 -12.86 2.39 -8.69
C ILE A 16 -12.90 3.92 -8.42
N GLN A 17 -12.88 4.39 -7.17
CA GLN A 17 -13.16 5.80 -6.81
C GLN A 17 -14.49 6.32 -7.39
N LEU A 18 -15.57 5.53 -7.33
CA LEU A 18 -16.90 6.01 -7.70
C LEU A 18 -17.54 6.76 -6.53
N LYS A 19 -17.16 8.03 -6.32
CA LYS A 19 -17.99 8.95 -5.51
C LYS A 19 -19.33 9.14 -6.22
N LEU A 20 -20.41 8.73 -5.56
CA LEU A 20 -21.78 9.22 -5.76
C LEU A 20 -22.16 9.50 -7.23
N PHE A 21 -22.11 8.50 -8.10
CA PHE A 21 -22.80 8.60 -9.38
C PHE A 21 -23.66 7.36 -9.59
N VAL A 22 -24.96 7.65 -9.64
CA VAL A 22 -26.06 6.83 -10.10
C VAL A 22 -25.60 5.81 -11.15
N TRP A 23 -26.17 4.61 -11.06
CA TRP A 23 -26.29 3.58 -12.09
C TRP A 23 -26.67 4.19 -13.47
N LYS A 24 -25.71 4.86 -14.12
CA LYS A 24 -25.86 5.65 -15.35
C LYS A 24 -24.52 5.69 -16.10
N SER A 25 -23.86 4.55 -16.28
CA SER A 25 -23.40 4.07 -17.60
C SER A 25 -22.63 2.77 -17.42
N ASN A 26 -23.05 1.70 -18.09
CA ASN A 26 -22.28 0.44 -18.14
C ASN A 26 -20.87 0.65 -18.73
N ASN A 27 -20.66 1.71 -19.50
CA ASN A 27 -19.41 1.96 -20.21
C ASN A 27 -18.23 2.33 -19.29
N ALA A 28 -18.45 3.21 -18.29
CA ALA A 28 -17.37 3.65 -17.40
C ALA A 28 -16.85 2.53 -16.48
N MET A 29 -17.75 1.71 -15.95
CA MET A 29 -17.39 0.54 -15.13
C MET A 29 -16.67 -0.52 -15.96
N THR A 30 -17.17 -0.82 -17.16
CA THR A 30 -16.50 -1.74 -18.10
C THR A 30 -15.10 -1.26 -18.44
N GLN A 31 -14.90 0.04 -18.66
CA GLN A 31 -13.56 0.60 -18.94
C GLN A 31 -12.60 0.41 -17.75
N LYS A 32 -13.06 0.68 -16.52
CA LYS A 32 -12.25 0.49 -15.32
C LYS A 32 -11.92 -0.98 -15.04
N LEU A 33 -12.84 -1.88 -15.34
CA LEU A 33 -12.56 -3.33 -15.30
C LEU A 33 -11.50 -3.72 -16.33
N LYS A 34 -11.53 -3.16 -17.55
CA LYS A 34 -10.50 -3.41 -18.57
C LYS A 34 -9.13 -2.91 -18.12
N GLU A 35 -9.05 -1.69 -17.58
CA GLU A 35 -7.80 -1.12 -17.06
C GLU A 35 -7.19 -1.99 -15.94
N MET A 36 -8.04 -2.47 -15.02
CA MET A 36 -7.61 -3.41 -13.98
C MET A 36 -7.14 -4.74 -14.61
N GLN A 37 -7.93 -5.35 -15.49
CA GLN A 37 -7.54 -6.61 -16.14
C GLN A 37 -6.21 -6.49 -16.87
N GLU A 38 -5.98 -5.39 -17.58
CA GLU A 38 -4.72 -5.09 -18.26
C GLU A 38 -3.55 -4.94 -17.26
N PHE A 39 -3.77 -4.23 -16.14
CA PHE A 39 -2.75 -4.07 -15.10
C PHE A 39 -2.28 -5.41 -14.54
N PHE A 40 -3.23 -6.31 -14.28
CA PHE A 40 -2.99 -7.63 -13.70
C PHE A 40 -2.68 -8.72 -14.72
N GLY A 41 -2.58 -8.38 -16.01
CA GLY A 41 -2.29 -9.35 -17.08
C GLY A 41 -3.39 -10.40 -17.31
N LEU A 42 -4.64 -10.09 -16.93
CA LEU A 42 -5.81 -10.91 -17.20
C LEU A 42 -6.32 -10.68 -18.64
N GLU A 43 -7.19 -11.59 -19.11
CA GLU A 43 -7.93 -11.36 -20.35
C GLU A 43 -8.81 -10.11 -20.22
N VAL A 44 -8.66 -9.16 -21.15
CA VAL A 44 -9.33 -7.85 -21.10
C VAL A 44 -10.76 -7.96 -21.63
N THR A 45 -11.65 -8.51 -20.82
CA THR A 45 -13.06 -8.74 -21.16
C THR A 45 -13.97 -7.56 -20.81
N GLY A 46 -13.55 -6.71 -19.86
CA GLY A 46 -14.37 -5.67 -19.24
C GLY A 46 -15.56 -6.21 -18.45
N LYS A 47 -15.51 -7.49 -18.07
CA LYS A 47 -16.54 -8.22 -17.33
C LYS A 47 -15.96 -8.77 -16.03
N LEU A 48 -16.83 -8.98 -15.05
CA LEU A 48 -16.52 -9.66 -13.80
C LEU A 48 -16.53 -11.19 -14.01
N ASP A 49 -15.59 -11.69 -14.81
CA ASP A 49 -15.36 -13.12 -14.99
C ASP A 49 -14.71 -13.77 -13.76
N SER A 50 -14.56 -15.10 -13.77
CA SER A 50 -14.05 -15.85 -12.61
C SER A 50 -12.63 -15.44 -12.20
N GLY A 51 -11.76 -15.13 -13.17
CA GLY A 51 -10.39 -14.67 -12.89
C GLY A 51 -10.38 -13.27 -12.26
N THR A 52 -11.23 -12.38 -12.78
CA THR A 52 -11.44 -11.04 -12.22
C THR A 52 -12.01 -11.11 -10.79
N LEU A 53 -12.99 -11.99 -10.55
CA LEU A 53 -13.60 -12.19 -9.24
C LEU A 53 -12.64 -12.76 -8.20
N ASP A 54 -11.75 -13.68 -8.59
CA ASP A 54 -10.71 -14.22 -7.72
C ASP A 54 -9.75 -13.10 -7.28
N LEU A 55 -9.39 -12.22 -8.21
CA LEU A 55 -8.50 -11.11 -7.94
C LEU A 55 -9.07 -10.10 -6.94
N VAL A 56 -10.31 -9.62 -7.12
CA VAL A 56 -10.84 -8.57 -6.21
C VAL A 56 -11.17 -9.11 -4.81
N GLN A 57 -11.13 -10.43 -4.60
CA GLN A 57 -11.26 -11.05 -3.28
C GLN A 57 -9.95 -11.16 -2.52
N LYS A 58 -8.80 -10.94 -3.17
CA LYS A 58 -7.49 -11.04 -2.51
C LYS A 58 -7.23 -9.82 -1.65
N HIS A 59 -6.52 -10.05 -0.54
CA HIS A 59 -6.03 -8.99 0.32
C HIS A 59 -5.03 -8.13 -0.46
N ARG A 60 -5.21 -6.81 -0.40
CA ARG A 60 -4.45 -5.87 -1.24
C ARG A 60 -4.31 -4.49 -0.59
N CYS A 61 -3.44 -3.67 -1.17
CA CYS A 61 -3.34 -2.27 -0.86
C CYS A 61 -4.57 -1.50 -1.39
N GLY A 62 -5.05 -0.53 -0.61
CA GLY A 62 -6.17 0.36 -0.93
C GLY A 62 -5.81 1.51 -1.88
N VAL A 63 -4.52 1.68 -2.20
CA VAL A 63 -4.08 2.67 -3.20
C VAL A 63 -4.58 2.24 -4.60
N PRO A 64 -5.17 3.14 -5.41
CA PRO A 64 -5.67 2.79 -6.74
C PRO A 64 -4.56 2.34 -7.71
N ASP A 65 -4.77 1.23 -8.43
CA ASP A 65 -3.82 0.73 -9.45
C ASP A 65 -3.82 1.55 -10.75
N VAL A 66 -5.00 2.07 -11.10
CA VAL A 66 -5.32 2.75 -12.37
C VAL A 66 -6.19 3.97 -12.10
N ALA A 67 -5.62 4.94 -11.37
CA ALA A 67 -6.06 6.32 -11.42
C ALA A 67 -4.99 7.12 -12.17
N GLY A 68 -5.40 8.13 -12.96
CA GLY A 68 -4.55 8.91 -13.84
C GLY A 68 -3.44 9.67 -13.11
N PHE A 69 -2.39 8.93 -12.81
CA PHE A 69 -1.09 9.37 -12.35
C PHE A 69 -0.07 8.47 -13.04
N SER A 70 0.05 8.63 -14.36
CA SER A 70 1.28 8.29 -15.07
C SER A 70 2.38 9.13 -14.43
N THR A 71 3.07 8.58 -13.42
CA THR A 71 3.70 9.35 -12.33
C THR A 71 2.65 10.12 -11.53
N PHE A 72 2.74 10.15 -10.20
CA PHE A 72 2.21 11.33 -9.52
C PHE A 72 2.75 12.56 -10.27
N ALA A 73 1.90 13.48 -10.73
CA ALA A 73 2.37 14.63 -11.49
C ALA A 73 3.45 15.37 -10.68
N GLY A 74 4.69 15.36 -11.18
CA GLY A 74 5.84 16.00 -10.52
C GLY A 74 6.82 15.10 -9.76
N GLU A 75 6.72 13.76 -9.84
CA GLU A 75 7.63 12.81 -9.15
C GLU A 75 7.75 13.14 -7.64
N PRO A 76 6.65 13.09 -6.87
CA PRO A 76 6.63 13.44 -5.47
C PRO A 76 7.58 12.52 -4.74
N LYS A 77 8.64 13.16 -4.32
CA LYS A 77 9.68 12.61 -3.49
C LYS A 77 9.95 13.62 -2.42
N TRP A 78 10.39 13.12 -1.28
CA TRP A 78 10.91 14.01 -0.27
C TRP A 78 12.20 14.66 -0.80
N THR A 79 12.29 15.99 -0.69
CA THR A 79 13.49 16.74 -1.08
C THR A 79 14.63 16.57 -0.08
N LYS A 80 14.33 16.02 1.10
CA LYS A 80 15.26 15.76 2.19
C LYS A 80 15.50 14.26 2.37
N HIS A 81 16.67 13.93 2.93
CA HIS A 81 17.07 12.55 3.17
C HIS A 81 16.78 12.06 4.59
N VAL A 82 16.55 12.98 5.53
CA VAL A 82 16.19 12.63 6.91
C VAL A 82 14.70 12.86 7.05
N LEU A 83 13.95 11.76 7.11
CA LEU A 83 12.52 11.73 7.31
C LEU A 83 12.21 11.38 8.75
N THR A 84 11.16 12.00 9.28
CA THR A 84 10.64 11.71 10.60
C THR A 84 9.37 10.89 10.47
N TYR A 85 9.17 9.94 11.37
CA TYR A 85 7.92 9.18 11.43
C TYR A 85 7.38 9.15 12.85
N ARG A 86 6.06 8.99 12.98
CA ARG A 86 5.38 8.88 14.26
C ARG A 86 4.26 7.86 14.18
N ILE A 87 4.23 6.96 15.16
CA ILE A 87 3.10 6.06 15.38
C ILE A 87 2.10 6.81 16.27
N VAL A 88 0.93 7.11 15.73
CA VAL A 88 -0.12 7.92 16.34
C VAL A 88 -0.88 7.12 17.40
N ASN A 89 -1.26 5.89 17.05
CA ASN A 89 -1.92 4.91 17.90
C ASN A 89 -1.42 3.50 17.59
N TYR A 90 -1.86 2.51 18.37
CA TYR A 90 -1.41 1.13 18.26
C TYR A 90 -2.62 0.20 18.21
N THR A 91 -2.56 -0.80 17.33
CA THR A 91 -3.49 -1.94 17.35
C THR A 91 -3.40 -2.73 18.66
N PRO A 92 -4.53 -3.19 19.23
CA PRO A 92 -4.54 -4.07 20.39
C PRO A 92 -4.08 -5.51 20.07
N ASP A 93 -3.97 -5.90 18.81
CA ASP A 93 -3.59 -7.26 18.40
C ASP A 93 -2.12 -7.59 18.72
N LEU A 94 -1.29 -6.56 18.78
CA LEU A 94 0.14 -6.66 19.02
C LEU A 94 0.55 -5.79 20.19
N ARG A 95 1.56 -6.24 20.95
CA ARG A 95 2.16 -5.38 21.97
C ARG A 95 2.77 -4.14 21.29
N PRO A 96 2.72 -2.95 21.91
CA PRO A 96 3.31 -1.75 21.32
C PRO A 96 4.78 -1.92 20.91
N ALA A 97 5.56 -2.70 21.65
CA ALA A 97 6.96 -3.02 21.29
C ALA A 97 7.08 -3.83 19.98
N ASP A 98 6.14 -4.74 19.71
CA ASP A 98 6.12 -5.54 18.49
C ASP A 98 5.72 -4.66 17.28
N VAL A 99 4.74 -3.75 17.45
CA VAL A 99 4.39 -2.74 16.43
C VAL A 99 5.58 -1.83 16.12
N ASN A 100 6.23 -1.28 17.15
CA ASN A 100 7.42 -0.46 16.99
C ASN A 100 8.51 -1.17 16.18
N THR A 101 8.77 -2.43 16.51
CA THR A 101 9.75 -3.26 15.80
C THR A 101 9.36 -3.49 14.34
N ALA A 102 8.09 -3.76 14.06
CA ALA A 102 7.61 -3.99 12.70
C ALA A 102 7.76 -2.73 11.82
N ILE A 103 7.33 -1.58 12.33
CA ILE A 103 7.41 -0.29 11.64
C ILE A 103 8.87 0.13 11.39
N GLU A 104 9.73 0.03 12.41
CA GLU A 104 11.15 0.36 12.29
C GLU A 104 11.82 -0.54 11.23
N LYS A 105 11.57 -1.84 11.27
CA LYS A 105 12.10 -2.78 10.26
C LYS A 105 11.60 -2.45 8.87
N ALA A 106 10.33 -2.13 8.70
CA ALA A 106 9.73 -1.81 7.40
C ALA A 106 10.36 -0.55 6.78
N LEU A 107 10.57 0.51 7.56
CA LEU A 107 11.32 1.69 7.10
C LEU A 107 12.79 1.36 6.81
N HIS A 108 13.39 0.47 7.62
CA HIS A 108 14.78 0.09 7.44
C HIS A 108 15.03 -0.61 6.10
N VAL A 109 14.08 -1.41 5.61
CA VAL A 109 14.13 -2.06 4.28
C VAL A 109 14.51 -1.06 3.19
N TRP A 110 13.86 0.11 3.17
CA TRP A 110 14.12 1.17 2.19
C TRP A 110 15.43 1.92 2.46
N SER A 111 15.76 2.20 3.72
CA SER A 111 17.03 2.86 4.08
C SER A 111 18.28 2.05 3.73
N ARG A 112 18.17 0.72 3.59
CA ARG A 112 19.30 -0.14 3.23
C ARG A 112 19.75 0.06 1.78
N VAL A 113 18.83 0.44 0.89
CA VAL A 113 19.09 0.58 -0.55
C VAL A 113 19.11 2.03 -1.03
N THR A 114 18.82 2.98 -0.15
CA THR A 114 18.79 4.44 -0.41
C THR A 114 19.65 5.22 0.58
N PRO A 115 19.95 6.50 0.33
CA PRO A 115 20.55 7.39 1.33
C PRO A 115 19.57 7.89 2.40
N LEU A 116 18.31 7.44 2.40
CA LEU A 116 17.30 7.89 3.36
C LEU A 116 17.60 7.42 4.78
N ARG A 117 17.22 8.24 5.74
CA ARG A 117 17.29 7.96 7.18
C ARG A 117 15.96 8.30 7.83
N PHE A 118 15.52 7.43 8.72
CA PHE A 118 14.25 7.59 9.44
C PHE A 118 14.50 7.86 10.93
N ILE A 119 13.83 8.87 11.47
CA ILE A 119 13.92 9.24 12.89
C ILE A 119 12.52 9.18 13.49
N LYS A 120 12.34 8.33 14.49
CA LYS A 120 11.09 8.27 15.23
C LYS A 120 10.89 9.54 16.06
N LYS A 121 9.66 10.07 16.05
CA LYS A 121 9.20 11.09 16.98
C LYS A 121 8.14 10.52 17.91
N ASP A 122 8.20 10.90 19.17
CA ASP A 122 7.18 10.52 20.17
C ASP A 122 6.03 11.53 20.28
N ARG A 123 6.22 12.75 19.77
CA ARG A 123 5.24 13.85 19.85
C ARG A 123 5.33 14.81 18.67
N GLY A 124 4.25 15.56 18.47
CA GLY A 124 4.08 16.51 17.37
C GLY A 124 3.99 15.82 16.02
N ASP A 125 4.05 16.61 14.95
CA ASP A 125 3.87 16.09 13.59
C ASP A 125 5.17 15.52 13.03
N ALA A 126 5.08 14.55 12.15
CA ALA A 126 6.19 13.92 11.45
C ALA A 126 5.94 13.95 9.94
N ASP A 127 6.94 13.56 9.15
CA ASP A 127 6.78 13.46 7.70
C ASP A 127 5.92 12.26 7.29
N ILE A 128 5.89 11.22 8.14
CA ILE A 128 5.11 10.00 7.95
C ILE A 128 4.37 9.74 9.27
N MET A 129 3.08 10.05 9.29
CA MET A 129 2.20 9.68 10.41
C MET A 129 1.62 8.30 10.14
N ILE A 130 1.66 7.45 11.16
CA ILE A 130 1.26 6.05 11.07
C ILE A 130 0.13 5.80 12.04
N SER A 131 -1.01 5.37 11.54
CA SER A 131 -2.18 5.10 12.38
C SER A 131 -2.91 3.84 11.97
N PHE A 132 -3.57 3.24 12.95
CA PHE A 132 -4.52 2.17 12.75
C PHE A 132 -5.94 2.73 12.88
N ALA A 133 -6.81 2.48 11.92
CA ALA A 133 -8.16 3.01 11.92
C ALA A 133 -9.11 2.06 11.21
N ALA A 134 -10.40 2.15 11.50
CA ALA A 134 -11.41 1.30 10.87
C ALA A 134 -12.42 2.15 10.09
N ARG A 135 -12.89 1.63 8.96
CA ARG A 135 -13.97 2.24 8.15
C ARG A 135 -13.65 3.69 7.78
N GLY A 136 -14.58 4.62 8.00
CA GLY A 136 -14.33 6.04 7.81
C GLY A 136 -13.44 6.59 8.92
N HIS A 137 -12.28 7.15 8.54
CA HIS A 137 -11.26 7.59 9.48
C HIS A 137 -10.63 8.93 9.08
N ASP A 138 -11.50 9.90 8.80
CA ASP A 138 -11.16 11.31 8.59
C ASP A 138 -10.21 11.62 7.41
N ASP A 139 -10.17 10.71 6.43
CA ASP A 139 -9.54 10.91 5.13
C ASP A 139 -10.51 10.61 3.95
N PHE A 140 -9.98 10.56 2.72
CA PHE A 140 -10.79 10.32 1.53
C PHE A 140 -10.91 8.84 1.12
N ILE A 141 -10.32 7.91 1.87
CA ILE A 141 -10.16 6.49 1.52
C ILE A 141 -10.62 5.62 2.72
N PRO A 142 -11.93 5.50 3.00
CA PRO A 142 -12.40 4.65 4.10
C PRO A 142 -12.08 3.16 3.92
N PHE A 143 -11.74 2.45 4.98
CA PHE A 143 -11.59 0.98 4.93
C PHE A 143 -12.93 0.24 4.79
N ASP A 144 -12.86 -1.03 4.39
CA ASP A 144 -13.99 -1.89 4.01
C ASP A 144 -14.36 -2.93 5.08
N GLY A 145 -13.61 -3.02 6.18
CA GLY A 145 -13.78 -4.04 7.20
C GLY A 145 -12.92 -5.27 6.89
N PRO A 146 -13.17 -6.43 7.52
CA PRO A 146 -12.25 -7.57 7.41
C PRO A 146 -12.09 -8.10 5.97
N GLY A 147 -10.84 -8.29 5.56
CA GLY A 147 -10.40 -8.65 4.21
C GLY A 147 -10.36 -7.46 3.27
N GLY A 148 -10.10 -7.70 1.98
CA GLY A 148 -10.11 -6.62 0.98
C GLY A 148 -8.89 -5.69 1.13
N SER A 149 -9.13 -4.43 1.53
CA SER A 149 -8.09 -3.40 1.60
C SER A 149 -7.44 -3.33 2.98
N LEU A 150 -6.24 -3.88 3.14
CA LEU A 150 -5.62 -3.97 4.47
C LEU A 150 -5.00 -2.66 4.97
N ALA A 151 -4.55 -1.81 4.05
CA ALA A 151 -3.84 -0.58 4.35
C ALA A 151 -3.81 0.33 3.11
N HIS A 152 -3.50 1.61 3.32
CA HIS A 152 -3.11 2.53 2.25
C HIS A 152 -2.12 3.56 2.77
N ALA A 153 -1.44 4.23 1.83
CA ALA A 153 -0.57 5.35 2.15
C ALA A 153 -0.65 6.45 1.09
N TYR A 154 -0.28 7.66 1.49
CA TYR A 154 -0.23 8.84 0.64
C TYR A 154 1.20 9.09 0.15
N ALA A 155 1.32 9.62 -1.07
CA ALA A 155 2.59 10.08 -1.62
C ALA A 155 3.26 11.15 -0.73
N PRO A 156 4.58 11.36 -0.87
CA PRO A 156 5.28 12.50 -0.28
C PRO A 156 4.56 13.83 -0.56
N GLY A 157 4.31 14.62 0.48
CA GLY A 157 3.54 15.86 0.31
C GLY A 157 3.31 16.64 1.60
N LYS A 158 2.37 17.59 1.53
CA LYS A 158 1.87 18.33 2.70
C LYS A 158 0.63 17.64 3.26
N ASP A 159 0.22 18.05 4.45
CA ASP A 159 -0.97 17.56 5.14
C ASP A 159 -0.89 16.04 5.35
N PHE A 160 -1.72 15.25 4.65
CA PHE A 160 -1.67 13.78 4.69
C PHE A 160 -0.48 13.17 3.93
N GLY A 161 0.31 13.98 3.22
CA GLY A 161 1.37 13.48 2.36
C GLY A 161 2.44 12.71 3.14
N GLY A 162 2.62 11.43 2.80
CA GLY A 162 3.50 10.49 3.48
C GLY A 162 2.81 9.57 4.46
N ASP A 163 1.61 9.90 4.92
CA ASP A 163 0.93 9.14 5.97
C ASP A 163 0.54 7.74 5.50
N ALA A 164 0.56 6.79 6.44
CA ALA A 164 0.22 5.40 6.20
C ALA A 164 -0.82 4.93 7.22
N HIS A 165 -1.95 4.44 6.72
CA HIS A 165 -3.07 3.97 7.52
C HIS A 165 -3.23 2.45 7.36
N PHE A 166 -3.50 1.77 8.46
CA PHE A 166 -3.67 0.32 8.53
C PHE A 166 -5.09 0.02 9.02
N ASP A 167 -5.82 -0.86 8.35
CA ASP A 167 -7.19 -1.19 8.74
C ASP A 167 -7.21 -1.94 10.08
N GLU A 168 -7.84 -1.36 11.10
CA GLU A 168 -7.99 -1.96 12.43
C GLU A 168 -9.12 -3.01 12.48
N ASP A 169 -9.94 -3.14 11.43
CA ASP A 169 -10.85 -4.28 11.30
C ASP A 169 -10.10 -5.58 10.87
N GLU A 170 -8.81 -5.51 10.54
CA GLU A 170 -7.93 -6.66 10.30
C GLU A 170 -7.27 -7.20 11.58
N THR A 171 -6.94 -8.50 11.59
CA THR A 171 -6.12 -9.07 12.67
C THR A 171 -4.62 -9.01 12.33
N TRP A 172 -3.90 -8.09 12.96
CA TRP A 172 -2.47 -7.86 12.71
C TRP A 172 -1.59 -8.88 13.44
N THR A 173 -0.66 -9.47 12.71
CA THR A 173 0.28 -10.46 13.27
C THR A 173 1.73 -10.08 12.98
N LYS A 174 2.64 -10.71 13.73
CA LYS A 174 4.08 -10.75 13.42
C LYS A 174 4.53 -12.12 12.88
N SER A 175 3.57 -13.00 12.61
CA SER A 175 3.78 -14.37 12.13
C SER A 175 3.90 -14.40 10.61
N THR A 176 4.37 -15.51 10.05
CA THR A 176 4.24 -15.80 8.62
C THR A 176 2.81 -16.15 8.21
N GLU A 177 1.93 -16.42 9.18
CA GLU A 177 0.49 -16.61 8.98
C GLU A 177 -0.31 -15.35 9.30
N GLY A 178 -1.41 -15.15 8.56
CA GLY A 178 -2.28 -13.99 8.71
C GLY A 178 -1.69 -12.72 8.11
N THR A 179 -2.22 -11.58 8.55
CA THR A 179 -1.82 -10.26 8.06
C THR A 179 -0.57 -9.77 8.77
N ASN A 180 0.60 -10.00 8.17
CA ASN A 180 1.88 -9.61 8.76
C ASN A 180 2.10 -8.09 8.67
N LEU A 181 2.12 -7.40 9.82
CA LEU A 181 2.24 -5.94 9.88
C LEU A 181 3.54 -5.42 9.26
N PHE A 182 4.67 -6.11 9.46
CA PHE A 182 5.95 -5.69 8.88
C PHE A 182 5.91 -5.72 7.35
N TYR A 183 5.35 -6.79 6.77
CA TYR A 183 5.27 -6.96 5.33
C TYR A 183 4.38 -5.90 4.68
N VAL A 184 3.17 -5.70 5.23
CA VAL A 184 2.23 -4.68 4.73
C VAL A 184 2.81 -3.28 4.91
N ALA A 185 3.39 -2.96 6.08
CA ALA A 185 4.00 -1.66 6.32
C ALA A 185 5.18 -1.37 5.37
N ALA A 186 5.97 -2.40 5.01
CA ALA A 186 7.06 -2.22 4.07
C ALA A 186 6.54 -1.79 2.69
N HIS A 187 5.41 -2.36 2.23
CA HIS A 187 4.73 -1.94 1.01
C HIS A 187 4.21 -0.49 1.13
N GLU A 188 3.43 -0.18 2.17
CA GLU A 188 2.84 1.16 2.34
C GLU A 188 3.91 2.25 2.41
N PHE A 189 5.06 1.98 3.04
CA PHE A 189 6.15 2.94 3.05
C PHE A 189 6.81 3.14 1.68
N GLY A 190 6.68 2.22 0.74
CA GLY A 190 7.03 2.50 -0.65
C GLY A 190 6.20 3.66 -1.21
N HIS A 191 4.89 3.68 -0.95
CA HIS A 191 4.01 4.80 -1.31
C HIS A 191 4.35 6.08 -0.55
N SER A 192 4.58 6.00 0.76
CA SER A 192 5.04 7.15 1.58
C SER A 192 6.36 7.76 1.07
N LEU A 193 7.12 7.00 0.28
CA LEU A 193 8.37 7.42 -0.35
C LEU A 193 8.23 7.79 -1.83
N GLY A 194 7.05 7.62 -2.43
CA GLY A 194 6.73 8.06 -3.80
C GLY A 194 6.68 6.94 -4.84
N LEU A 195 6.79 5.68 -4.45
CA LEU A 195 6.59 4.55 -5.36
C LEU A 195 5.11 4.35 -5.68
N SER A 196 4.84 3.94 -6.91
CA SER A 196 3.52 3.43 -7.32
C SER A 196 3.54 1.90 -7.33
N HIS A 197 2.37 1.29 -7.51
CA HIS A 197 2.28 -0.15 -7.64
C HIS A 197 3.10 -0.68 -8.82
N SER A 198 3.79 -1.80 -8.58
CA SER A 198 4.47 -2.58 -9.62
C SER A 198 3.49 -3.51 -10.33
N LYS A 199 3.76 -3.78 -11.60
CA LYS A 199 3.09 -4.85 -12.35
C LYS A 199 3.76 -6.22 -12.15
N ASP A 200 4.95 -6.27 -11.55
CA ASP A 200 5.65 -7.51 -11.29
C ASP A 200 5.06 -8.19 -10.04
N PRO A 201 4.45 -9.37 -10.15
CA PRO A 201 3.89 -10.09 -9.00
C PRO A 201 4.94 -10.50 -7.97
N ASN A 202 6.23 -10.41 -8.29
CA ASN A 202 7.33 -10.69 -7.37
C ASN A 202 7.83 -9.45 -6.62
N ALA A 203 7.43 -8.25 -7.01
CA ALA A 203 7.76 -7.00 -6.31
C ALA A 203 7.04 -6.90 -4.96
N LEU A 204 7.67 -6.20 -4.01
CA LEU A 204 7.01 -5.78 -2.78
C LEU A 204 5.86 -4.82 -3.10
N MET A 205 6.07 -3.89 -4.03
CA MET A 205 5.07 -2.91 -4.47
C MET A 205 3.98 -3.50 -5.38
N TYR A 206 3.88 -4.82 -5.53
CA TYR A 206 2.72 -5.42 -6.18
C TYR A 206 1.47 -5.24 -5.32
N PRO A 207 0.32 -4.79 -5.86
CA PRO A 207 -0.84 -4.36 -5.07
C PRO A 207 -1.48 -5.46 -4.24
N VAL A 208 -1.40 -6.72 -4.69
CA VAL A 208 -2.00 -7.84 -3.97
C VAL A 208 -0.97 -8.42 -3.02
N TYR A 209 -1.26 -8.39 -1.73
CA TYR A 209 -0.34 -8.90 -0.73
C TYR A 209 -0.20 -10.41 -0.87
N ARG A 210 1.05 -10.85 -0.84
CA ARG A 210 1.39 -12.26 -0.71
C ARG A 210 1.56 -12.60 0.76
N LYS A 211 1.49 -13.90 1.04
CA LYS A 211 1.88 -14.41 2.35
C LYS A 211 3.34 -14.05 2.60
N PHE A 212 3.64 -13.51 3.77
CA PHE A 212 5.00 -13.17 4.14
C PHE A 212 5.86 -14.43 4.24
N ASP A 213 6.92 -14.49 3.44
CA ASP A 213 7.91 -15.57 3.44
C ASP A 213 9.30 -14.99 3.74
N PRO A 214 9.87 -15.25 4.94
CA PRO A 214 11.17 -14.74 5.32
C PRO A 214 12.33 -15.41 4.56
N SER A 215 12.09 -16.47 3.80
CA SER A 215 13.10 -17.13 2.96
C SER A 215 13.34 -16.42 1.63
N VAL A 216 12.43 -15.52 1.23
CA VAL A 216 12.50 -14.74 -0.01
C VAL A 216 13.02 -13.35 0.29
N LEU A 217 13.84 -12.80 -0.63
CA LEU A 217 14.25 -11.41 -0.56
C LEU A 217 13.02 -10.51 -0.60
N LEU A 218 12.91 -9.61 0.39
CA LEU A 218 11.72 -8.77 0.51
C LEU A 218 11.60 -7.74 -0.63
N LEU A 219 12.71 -7.14 -1.05
CA LEU A 219 12.73 -6.21 -2.19
C LEU A 219 13.13 -6.95 -3.46
N HIS A 220 12.30 -6.82 -4.49
CA HIS A 220 12.62 -7.21 -5.85
C HIS A 220 13.47 -6.13 -6.54
N GLN A 221 14.12 -6.49 -7.65
CA GLN A 221 14.93 -5.55 -8.41
C GLN A 221 14.10 -4.36 -8.94
N ASP A 222 12.82 -4.57 -9.23
CA ASP A 222 11.89 -3.52 -9.63
C ASP A 222 11.71 -2.48 -8.51
N ASP A 223 11.49 -2.92 -7.28
CA ASP A 223 11.37 -2.05 -6.10
C ASP A 223 12.66 -1.23 -5.87
N ILE A 224 13.82 -1.89 -5.97
CA ILE A 224 15.15 -1.28 -5.78
C ILE A 224 15.39 -0.22 -6.86
N THR A 225 15.13 -0.55 -8.13
CA THR A 225 15.34 0.37 -9.25
C THR A 225 14.42 1.58 -9.13
N GLY A 226 13.15 1.37 -8.78
CA GLY A 226 12.18 2.45 -8.58
C GLY A 226 12.60 3.41 -7.47
N ILE A 227 12.99 2.89 -6.30
CA ILE A 227 13.36 3.76 -5.18
C ILE A 227 14.69 4.48 -5.40
N GLN A 228 15.65 3.83 -6.06
CA GLN A 228 16.94 4.42 -6.39
C GLN A 228 16.83 5.46 -7.51
N TYR A 229 15.86 5.34 -8.42
CA TYR A 229 15.56 6.41 -9.37
C TYR A 229 15.17 7.71 -8.64
N LEU A 230 14.39 7.62 -7.54
CA LEU A 230 13.95 8.78 -6.76
C LEU A 230 15.06 9.38 -5.88
N TYR A 231 15.78 8.53 -5.15
CA TYR A 231 16.67 8.94 -4.05
C TYR A 231 18.15 8.63 -4.28
N GLY A 232 18.50 7.91 -5.35
CA GLY A 232 19.84 7.38 -5.58
C GLY A 232 20.19 6.21 -4.68
N ASN A 233 21.42 5.69 -4.86
CA ASN A 233 21.89 4.49 -4.17
C ASN A 233 22.43 4.84 -2.78
N SER A 234 22.25 3.91 -1.83
CA SER A 234 23.00 3.97 -0.58
C SER A 234 24.50 3.90 -0.84
N LYS A 235 25.28 4.81 -0.25
CA LYS A 235 26.76 4.77 -0.31
C LYS A 235 27.35 3.47 0.24
N PHE A 236 26.61 2.77 1.10
CA PHE A 236 27.03 1.49 1.68
C PHE A 236 26.72 0.28 0.79
N PHE A 237 25.78 0.40 -0.15
CA PHE A 237 25.38 -0.71 -1.03
C PHE A 237 26.40 -0.98 -2.15
N ILE A 238 27.16 0.05 -2.56
CA ILE A 238 28.22 -0.06 -3.57
C ILE A 238 29.34 -1.02 -3.14
N ASN A 239 29.57 -1.18 -1.82
CA ASN A 239 30.65 -2.03 -1.30
C ASN A 239 30.30 -3.52 -1.16
N PHE A 240 29.07 -3.93 -1.52
CA PHE A 240 28.66 -5.36 -1.50
C PHE A 240 28.47 -5.96 -2.90
N CYS A 241 28.64 -5.17 -3.96
CA CYS A 241 28.50 -5.61 -5.36
C CYS A 241 29.76 -5.41 -6.22
N LEU A 242 30.93 -5.19 -5.61
CA LEU A 242 32.26 -5.28 -6.23
C LEU A 242 33.12 -6.25 -5.41
#